data_AF-A0A4R9A1D1-F1
#
_entry.id   AF-A0A4R9A1D1-F1
#
_cell.length_a   1.000
_cell.length_b   1.000
_cell.length_c   1.000
_cell.angle_alpha   90.00
_cell.angle_beta   90.00
_cell.angle_gamma   90.00
#
_symmetry.space_group_name_H-M   'P 1'
#
loop_
_entity.id
_entity.type
_entity.pdbx_description
1 polymer ?
#
loop_
_entity_poly.entity_id
_entity_poly.type
_entity_poly.pdbx_seq_one_letter_code
_entity_poly.pdbx_strand_id
1 'polypeptide(L)'
;MTMESDLATVASIAESAASFAVSAFTASAAASPLVGRLDLAISQREAAAAAATFRAELSGFSEQRHENYRLWVQSVDGQRYGDWAPGATLLAEAIGARDAAVLAAWQVDAARVITPDERSAFASGYHLPPSPRNERSAVLHTGSVAVLIFSPIVWALTLLLFFLTGTSLNPVAHLGGLGLLIGGTLWFTARRLADPEWHTRNEAAGLAAADRRVELLGFDPLADPTRLPRPWAEDTFVKKRLEQFLTDAYTNFPIPGELLALHLPRTRNPAVERSAQLRALLTRFEATDATSRLLATHSRSALASPADERPVPNTP
;
A
#
# COMPACT_ATOMS: atom_id res chain seq x y z
N MET A 1 16.98 -19.32 6.90
CA MET A 1 16.69 -17.89 6.99
C MET A 1 15.18 -17.75 6.84
N THR A 2 14.46 -17.31 7.88
CA THR A 2 12.99 -17.33 7.91
C THR A 2 12.45 -16.04 7.29
N MET A 3 11.31 -16.11 6.59
CA MET A 3 10.63 -14.97 5.93
C MET A 3 10.47 -13.74 6.85
N GLU A 4 10.32 -13.96 8.15
CA GLU A 4 10.25 -12.88 9.16
C GLU A 4 11.56 -12.10 9.30
N SER A 5 12.71 -12.77 9.23
CA SER A 5 14.05 -12.14 9.29
C SER A 5 14.28 -11.25 8.07
N ASP A 6 13.78 -11.64 6.91
CA ASP A 6 13.91 -10.89 5.67
C ASP A 6 13.02 -9.64 5.71
N LEU A 7 11.77 -9.77 6.18
CA LEU A 7 10.86 -8.64 6.35
C LEU A 7 11.35 -7.62 7.38
N ALA A 8 11.90 -8.07 8.51
CA ALA A 8 12.49 -7.18 9.51
C ALA A 8 13.70 -6.40 8.93
N THR A 9 14.51 -7.07 8.11
CA THR A 9 15.64 -6.42 7.41
C THR A 9 15.14 -5.37 6.42
N VAL A 10 14.13 -5.69 5.61
CA VAL A 10 13.51 -4.74 4.67
C VAL A 10 12.92 -3.53 5.41
N ALA A 11 12.22 -3.76 6.53
CA ALA A 11 11.68 -2.67 7.35
C ALA A 11 12.78 -1.75 7.90
N SER A 12 13.89 -2.32 8.39
CA SER A 12 15.04 -1.54 8.87
C SER A 12 15.70 -0.73 7.76
N ILE A 13 15.82 -1.29 6.55
CA ILE A 13 16.37 -0.58 5.38
C ILE A 13 15.43 0.57 4.98
N ALA A 14 14.13 0.32 4.93
CA ALA A 14 13.14 1.34 4.58
C ALA A 14 13.12 2.49 5.60
N GLU A 15 13.22 2.18 6.90
CA GLU A 15 13.32 3.19 7.95
C GLU A 15 14.61 4.03 7.82
N SER A 16 15.74 3.38 7.51
CA SER A 16 17.01 4.07 7.29
C SER A 16 16.95 4.99 6.07
N ALA A 17 16.36 4.53 4.97
CA ALA A 17 16.14 5.32 3.76
C ALA A 17 15.22 6.52 4.03
N ALA A 18 14.14 6.32 4.80
CA ALA A 18 13.26 7.40 5.22
C ALA A 18 13.98 8.47 6.05
N SER A 19 14.82 8.03 6.99
CA SER A 19 15.62 8.94 7.84
C SER A 19 16.65 9.72 7.01
N PHE A 20 17.29 9.05 6.05
CA PHE A 20 18.22 9.68 5.11
C PHE A 20 17.52 10.73 4.23
N ALA A 21 16.37 10.39 3.63
CA ALA A 21 15.63 11.30 2.76
C ALA A 21 15.12 12.54 3.52
N VAL A 22 14.63 12.37 4.74
CA VAL A 22 14.25 13.49 5.63
C VAL A 22 15.45 14.37 5.96
N SER A 23 16.61 13.77 6.23
CA SER A 23 17.84 14.51 6.52
C SER A 23 18.32 15.30 5.29
N ALA A 24 18.27 14.70 4.10
CA ALA A 24 18.60 15.36 2.84
C ALA A 24 17.66 16.56 2.56
N PHE A 25 16.35 16.39 2.73
CA PHE A 25 15.39 17.49 2.62
C PHE A 25 15.67 18.59 3.65
N THR A 26 15.86 18.24 4.92
CA THR A 26 16.11 19.21 5.99
C THR A 26 17.40 19.99 5.76
N ALA A 27 18.47 19.32 5.31
CA ALA A 27 19.73 19.96 4.93
C ALA A 27 19.57 20.90 3.73
N SER A 28 18.75 20.53 2.74
CA SER A 28 18.43 21.40 1.60
C SER A 28 17.70 22.68 2.05
N ALA A 29 16.76 22.55 2.99
CA ALA A 29 15.95 23.65 3.51
C ALA A 29 16.72 24.57 4.48
N ALA A 30 17.69 24.03 5.24
CA ALA A 30 18.47 24.79 6.23
C ALA A 30 19.58 25.66 5.61
N ALA A 31 19.97 25.36 4.37
CA ALA A 31 21.17 25.95 3.82
C ALA A 31 20.86 27.28 3.10
N SER A 32 21.17 28.36 3.80
CA SER A 32 21.24 29.73 3.28
C SER A 32 22.41 29.91 2.30
N PRO A 33 22.37 30.92 1.40
CA PRO A 33 23.28 31.03 0.26
C PRO A 33 24.64 31.60 0.70
N LEU A 34 25.59 30.73 1.02
CA LEU A 34 27.00 31.13 1.19
C LEU A 34 27.87 30.41 0.15
N VAL A 35 28.20 31.18 -0.90
CA VAL A 35 29.35 31.23 -1.83
C VAL A 35 30.04 29.94 -2.33
N GLY A 36 30.00 28.81 -1.64
CA GLY A 36 30.50 27.52 -2.15
C GLY A 36 29.49 26.71 -2.96
N ARG A 37 28.32 27.30 -3.29
CA ARG A 37 27.11 26.57 -3.71
C ARG A 37 26.66 26.81 -5.15
N LEU A 38 27.36 27.66 -5.91
CA LEU A 38 26.94 27.98 -7.28
C LEU A 38 26.94 26.72 -8.15
N ASP A 39 27.99 25.90 -8.09
CA ASP A 39 28.10 24.69 -8.92
C ASP A 39 27.10 23.60 -8.56
N LEU A 40 26.78 23.45 -7.27
CA LEU A 40 25.75 22.49 -6.81
C LEU A 40 24.34 22.98 -7.13
N ALA A 41 24.08 24.28 -7.00
CA ALA A 41 22.80 24.88 -7.38
C ALA A 41 22.61 24.82 -8.90
N ILE A 42 23.67 25.03 -9.69
CA ILE A 42 23.65 24.89 -11.15
C ILE A 42 23.37 23.44 -11.54
N SER A 43 24.07 22.46 -10.97
CA SER A 43 23.84 21.05 -11.32
C SER A 43 22.44 20.56 -10.89
N GLN A 44 21.92 21.04 -9.76
CA GLN A 44 20.56 20.74 -9.32
C GLN A 44 19.49 21.42 -10.20
N ARG A 45 19.73 22.65 -10.64
CA ARG A 45 18.85 23.35 -11.60
C ARG A 45 18.83 22.64 -12.95
N GLU A 46 19.99 22.21 -13.45
CA GLU A 46 20.11 21.45 -14.70
C GLU A 46 19.41 20.09 -14.60
N ALA A 47 19.58 19.36 -13.49
CA ALA A 47 18.87 18.10 -13.25
C ALA A 47 17.35 18.29 -13.16
N ALA A 48 16.88 19.36 -12.51
CA ALA A 48 15.45 19.69 -12.44
C ALA A 48 14.87 20.06 -13.82
N ALA A 49 15.62 20.83 -14.62
CA ALA A 49 15.23 21.16 -15.99
C ALA A 49 15.21 19.92 -16.91
N ALA A 50 16.19 19.03 -16.79
CA ALA A 50 16.24 17.76 -17.51
C ALA A 50 15.07 16.84 -17.12
N ALA A 51 14.76 16.72 -15.82
CA ALA A 51 13.64 15.92 -15.34
C ALA A 51 12.28 16.45 -15.82
N ALA A 52 12.10 17.78 -15.85
CA ALA A 52 10.89 18.41 -16.39
C ALA A 52 10.75 18.16 -17.89
N THR A 53 11.85 18.25 -18.65
CA THR A 53 11.88 18.00 -20.09
C THR A 53 11.59 16.53 -20.41
N PHE A 54 12.19 15.59 -19.69
CA PHE A 54 11.92 14.16 -19.84
C PHE A 54 10.45 13.80 -19.57
N ARG A 55 9.83 14.37 -18.53
CA ARG A 55 8.39 14.18 -18.26
C ARG A 55 7.51 14.79 -19.36
N ALA A 56 7.93 15.90 -19.94
CA ALA A 56 7.23 16.57 -21.02
C ALA A 56 7.28 15.77 -22.34
N GLU A 57 8.42 15.17 -22.66
CA GLU A 57 8.58 14.27 -23.82
C GLU A 57 7.64 13.05 -23.70
N LEU A 58 7.56 12.44 -22.51
CA LEU A 58 6.62 11.36 -22.22
C LEU A 58 5.15 11.76 -22.40
N SER A 59 4.85 13.06 -22.27
CA SER A 59 3.49 13.61 -22.36
C SER A 59 3.13 14.10 -23.77
N GLY A 60 4.05 14.04 -24.74
CA GLY A 60 3.79 14.38 -26.14
C GLY A 60 3.56 15.87 -26.41
N PHE A 61 4.18 16.77 -25.64
CA PHE A 61 4.02 18.22 -25.83
C PHE A 61 4.70 18.76 -27.09
N SER A 62 4.16 19.84 -27.67
CA SER A 62 4.68 20.46 -28.90
C SER A 62 6.07 21.09 -28.73
N GLU A 63 6.83 21.22 -29.83
CA GLU A 63 8.13 21.92 -29.84
C GLU A 63 8.02 23.37 -29.36
N GLN A 64 6.94 24.07 -29.75
CA GLN A 64 6.68 25.43 -29.29
C GLN A 64 6.55 25.51 -27.75
N ARG A 65 6.01 24.46 -27.12
CA ARG A 65 5.91 24.39 -25.66
C ARG A 65 7.28 24.19 -25.01
N HIS A 66 8.14 23.37 -25.61
CA HIS A 66 9.52 23.18 -25.17
C HIS A 66 10.30 24.51 -25.21
N GLU A 67 10.14 25.28 -26.29
CA GLU A 67 10.79 26.58 -26.42
C GLU A 67 10.27 27.58 -25.39
N ASN A 68 8.95 27.64 -25.16
CA ASN A 68 8.37 28.52 -24.13
C ASN A 68 8.88 28.16 -22.73
N TYR A 69 8.98 26.87 -22.40
CA TYR A 69 9.53 26.43 -21.13
C TYR A 69 11.01 26.81 -21.00
N ARG A 70 11.80 26.62 -22.06
CA ARG A 70 13.21 27.00 -22.09
C ARG A 70 13.42 28.49 -21.84
N LEU A 71 12.60 29.34 -22.46
CA LEU A 71 12.62 30.79 -22.25
C LEU A 71 12.18 31.15 -20.83
N TRP A 72 11.13 30.51 -20.31
CA TRP A 72 10.66 30.76 -18.95
C TRP A 72 11.69 30.37 -17.88
N VAL A 73 12.39 29.24 -18.01
CA VAL A 73 13.45 28.83 -17.06
C VAL A 73 14.56 29.88 -16.94
N GLN A 74 14.81 30.65 -18.02
CA GLN A 74 15.79 31.73 -18.02
C GLN A 74 15.29 33.02 -17.36
N SER A 75 13.97 33.16 -17.17
CA SER A 75 13.35 34.32 -16.50
C SER A 75 13.60 34.30 -14.98
N VAL A 76 13.33 35.42 -14.31
CA VAL A 76 13.43 35.53 -12.84
C VAL A 76 12.50 34.53 -12.13
N ASP A 77 11.32 34.29 -12.69
CA ASP A 77 10.33 33.36 -12.13
C ASP A 77 10.80 31.91 -12.29
N GLY A 78 11.31 31.56 -13.47
CA GLY A 78 11.91 30.25 -13.75
C GLY A 78 13.16 29.97 -12.91
N GLN A 79 13.98 30.98 -12.62
CA GLN A 79 15.11 30.85 -11.70
C GLN A 79 14.66 30.56 -10.27
N ARG A 80 13.63 31.27 -9.78
CA ARG A 80 13.07 31.02 -8.44
C ARG A 80 12.41 29.65 -8.34
N TYR A 81 11.74 29.19 -9.40
CA TYR A 81 11.28 27.81 -9.49
C TYR A 81 12.45 26.82 -9.48
N GLY A 82 13.52 27.10 -10.24
CA GLY A 82 14.73 26.28 -10.28
C GLY A 82 15.44 26.14 -8.93
N ASP A 83 15.33 27.13 -8.05
CA ASP A 83 15.82 27.07 -6.67
C ASP A 83 14.89 26.29 -5.73
N TRP A 84 13.58 26.35 -5.99
CA TRP A 84 12.55 25.69 -5.20
C TRP A 84 12.40 24.19 -5.54
N ALA A 85 12.47 23.83 -6.82
CA ALA A 85 12.15 22.50 -7.34
C ALA A 85 13.03 21.36 -6.79
N PRO A 86 14.34 21.53 -6.56
CA PRO A 86 15.17 20.50 -5.92
C PRO A 86 14.68 20.19 -4.49
N GLY A 87 14.37 21.22 -3.69
CA GLY A 87 13.82 21.04 -2.35
C GLY A 87 12.44 20.38 -2.37
N ALA A 88 11.60 20.72 -3.35
CA ALA A 88 10.30 20.09 -3.57
C ALA A 88 10.44 18.59 -3.92
N THR A 89 11.41 18.25 -4.77
CA THR A 89 11.69 16.86 -5.15
C THR A 89 12.16 16.06 -3.94
N LEU A 90 13.11 16.60 -3.16
CA LEU A 90 13.58 15.97 -1.91
C LEU A 90 12.46 15.80 -0.89
N LEU A 91 11.51 16.74 -0.80
CA LEU A 91 10.33 16.60 0.06
C LEU A 91 9.42 15.46 -0.41
N ALA A 92 9.16 15.35 -1.72
CA ALA A 92 8.36 14.26 -2.29
C ALA A 92 9.01 12.90 -2.03
N GLU A 93 10.33 12.80 -2.19
CA GLU A 93 11.12 11.60 -1.87
C GLU A 93 11.07 11.26 -0.38
N ALA A 94 11.22 12.25 0.51
CA ALA A 94 11.13 12.05 1.96
C ALA A 94 9.75 11.54 2.38
N ILE A 95 8.66 12.09 1.82
CA ILE A 95 7.30 11.62 2.09
C ILE A 95 7.14 10.18 1.59
N GLY A 96 7.58 9.89 0.36
CA GLY A 96 7.49 8.56 -0.24
C GLY A 96 8.30 7.51 0.52
N ALA A 97 9.49 7.85 0.98
CA ALA A 97 10.34 6.94 1.75
C ALA A 97 9.73 6.60 3.12
N ARG A 98 9.10 7.59 3.79
CA ARG A 98 8.35 7.34 5.04
C ARG A 98 7.09 6.49 4.81
N ASP A 99 6.38 6.69 3.70
CA ASP A 99 5.24 5.83 3.32
C ASP A 99 5.69 4.38 3.10
N ALA A 100 6.84 4.18 2.44
CA ALA A 100 7.42 2.86 2.25
C ALA A 100 7.85 2.22 3.57
N ALA A 101 8.42 2.99 4.50
CA ALA A 101 8.77 2.50 5.83
C ALA A 101 7.53 2.08 6.64
N VAL A 102 6.43 2.84 6.57
CA VAL A 102 5.14 2.44 7.15
C VAL A 102 4.66 1.13 6.56
N LEU A 103 4.66 0.99 5.24
CA LEU A 103 4.23 -0.25 4.59
C LEU A 103 5.08 -1.45 5.05
N ALA A 104 6.41 -1.30 5.08
CA ALA A 104 7.32 -2.37 5.48
C ALA A 104 7.13 -2.76 6.95
N ALA A 105 7.00 -1.78 7.86
CA ALA A 105 6.76 -2.04 9.28
C ALA A 105 5.40 -2.73 9.52
N TRP A 106 4.36 -2.33 8.78
CA TRP A 106 3.06 -3.00 8.84
C TRP A 106 3.13 -4.45 8.31
N GLN A 107 3.88 -4.71 7.23
CA GLN A 107 4.06 -6.06 6.68
C GLN A 107 4.73 -7.00 7.68
N VAL A 108 5.67 -6.50 8.50
CA VAL A 108 6.28 -7.28 9.59
C VAL A 108 5.21 -7.71 10.60
N ASP A 109 4.33 -6.80 11.04
CA ASP A 109 3.25 -7.15 11.97
C ASP A 109 2.22 -8.08 11.32
N ALA A 110 1.84 -7.85 10.05
CA ALA A 110 0.92 -8.72 9.33
C ALA A 110 1.47 -10.15 9.20
N ALA A 111 2.77 -10.32 8.92
CA ALA A 111 3.42 -11.62 8.84
C ALA A 111 3.47 -12.35 10.18
N ARG A 112 3.53 -11.61 11.30
CA ARG A 112 3.51 -12.16 12.66
C ARG A 112 2.12 -12.54 13.13
N VAL A 113 1.12 -11.73 12.79
CA VAL A 113 -0.28 -11.96 13.16
C VAL A 113 -0.85 -13.13 12.37
N ILE A 114 -0.53 -13.22 11.08
CA ILE A 114 -1.15 -14.19 10.16
C ILE A 114 -0.23 -15.37 9.92
N THR A 115 -0.56 -16.49 10.57
CA THR A 115 0.19 -17.74 10.43
C THR A 115 -0.09 -18.43 9.08
N PRO A 116 0.81 -19.31 8.60
CA PRO A 116 0.54 -20.13 7.41
C PRO A 116 -0.75 -20.94 7.52
N ASP A 117 -1.05 -21.47 8.70
CA ASP A 117 -2.27 -22.24 8.99
C ASP A 117 -3.52 -21.35 8.92
N GLU A 118 -3.42 -20.10 9.35
CA GLU A 118 -4.53 -19.15 9.24
C GLU A 118 -4.80 -18.76 7.78
N ARG A 119 -3.76 -18.64 6.95
CA ARG A 119 -3.92 -18.41 5.50
C ARG A 119 -4.59 -19.60 4.81
N SER A 120 -4.18 -20.82 5.16
CA SER A 120 -4.77 -22.03 4.58
C SER A 120 -6.21 -22.24 5.07
N ALA A 121 -6.49 -21.95 6.35
CA ALA A 121 -7.84 -21.95 6.91
C ALA A 121 -8.75 -20.93 6.21
N PHE A 122 -8.26 -19.71 5.99
CA PHE A 122 -9.01 -18.69 5.25
C PHE A 122 -9.29 -19.09 3.81
N ALA A 123 -8.28 -19.60 3.10
CA ALA A 123 -8.43 -20.03 1.70
C ALA A 123 -9.37 -21.24 1.53
N SER A 124 -9.37 -22.16 2.50
CA SER A 124 -10.23 -23.36 2.47
C SER A 124 -11.63 -23.14 3.06
N GLY A 125 -11.83 -22.07 3.84
CA GLY A 125 -13.03 -21.86 4.65
C GLY A 125 -13.12 -22.77 5.88
N TYR A 126 -12.07 -23.54 6.19
CA TYR A 126 -12.01 -24.45 7.33
C TYR A 126 -11.12 -23.87 8.43
N HIS A 127 -11.74 -23.09 9.30
CA HIS A 127 -11.12 -22.49 10.49
C HIS A 127 -11.02 -23.44 11.67
N LEU A 128 -11.83 -24.51 11.67
CA LEU A 128 -11.74 -25.62 12.60
C LEU A 128 -11.55 -26.93 11.83
N PRO A 129 -10.84 -27.91 12.40
CA PRO A 129 -10.77 -29.24 11.80
C PRO A 129 -12.18 -29.81 11.63
N PRO A 130 -12.50 -30.42 10.48
CA PRO A 130 -13.81 -30.99 10.22
C PRO A 130 -14.13 -32.08 11.23
N SER A 131 -15.39 -32.17 11.67
CA SER A 131 -15.81 -33.32 12.48
C SER A 131 -15.80 -34.59 11.61
N PRO A 132 -15.56 -35.78 12.17
CA PRO A 132 -15.59 -37.04 11.41
C PRO A 132 -16.93 -37.27 10.68
N ARG A 133 -18.02 -36.71 11.20
CA ARG A 133 -19.33 -36.72 10.55
C ARG A 133 -19.33 -35.84 9.30
N ASN A 134 -18.74 -34.66 9.39
CA ASN A 134 -18.66 -33.75 8.26
C ASN A 134 -17.71 -34.24 7.15
N GLU A 135 -16.61 -34.91 7.50
CA GLU A 135 -15.75 -35.58 6.50
C GLU A 135 -16.52 -36.65 5.72
N ARG A 136 -17.27 -37.51 6.44
CA ARG A 136 -18.12 -38.54 5.81
C ARG A 136 -19.21 -37.90 4.96
N SER A 137 -19.83 -36.83 5.44
CA SER A 137 -20.82 -36.05 4.69
C SER A 137 -20.22 -35.52 3.39
N ALA A 138 -19.02 -34.92 3.42
CA ALA A 138 -18.36 -34.37 2.23
C ALA A 138 -18.04 -35.44 1.19
N VAL A 139 -17.56 -36.63 1.62
CA VAL A 139 -17.30 -37.76 0.72
C VAL A 139 -18.60 -38.26 0.08
N LEU A 140 -19.66 -38.45 0.88
CA LEU A 140 -20.96 -38.90 0.39
C LEU A 140 -21.61 -37.86 -0.52
N HIS A 141 -21.49 -36.57 -0.20
CA HIS A 141 -22.01 -35.48 -1.02
C HIS A 141 -21.31 -35.45 -2.38
N THR A 142 -19.99 -35.51 -2.40
CA THR A 142 -19.20 -35.54 -3.65
C THR A 142 -19.54 -36.77 -4.50
N GLY A 143 -19.63 -37.95 -3.87
CA GLY A 143 -20.06 -39.17 -4.54
C GLY A 143 -21.50 -39.09 -5.07
N SER A 144 -22.42 -38.51 -4.30
CA SER A 144 -23.81 -38.31 -4.71
C SER A 144 -23.94 -37.41 -5.92
N VAL A 145 -23.19 -36.29 -5.95
CA VAL A 145 -23.18 -35.34 -7.07
C VAL A 145 -22.62 -36.02 -8.31
N ALA A 146 -21.52 -36.76 -8.19
CA ALA A 146 -20.97 -37.52 -9.32
C ALA A 146 -22.01 -38.50 -9.88
N VAL A 147 -22.63 -39.33 -9.04
CA VAL A 147 -23.66 -40.30 -9.46
C VAL A 147 -24.88 -39.60 -10.10
N LEU A 148 -25.33 -38.49 -9.52
CA LEU A 148 -26.45 -37.71 -10.05
C LEU A 148 -26.15 -37.01 -11.37
N ILE A 149 -24.89 -36.64 -11.65
CA ILE A 149 -24.48 -36.05 -12.93
C ILE A 149 -24.28 -37.14 -14.00
N PHE A 150 -23.68 -38.27 -13.64
CA PHE A 150 -23.46 -39.37 -14.57
C PHE A 150 -24.76 -40.10 -14.94
N SER A 151 -25.77 -40.13 -14.06
CA SER A 151 -27.04 -40.80 -14.32
C SER A 151 -27.82 -40.24 -15.53
N PRO A 152 -28.02 -38.91 -15.70
CA PRO A 152 -28.59 -38.31 -16.90
C PRO A 152 -27.78 -38.55 -18.17
N ILE A 153 -26.44 -38.57 -18.08
CA ILE A 153 -25.55 -38.83 -19.22
C ILE A 153 -25.74 -40.27 -19.71
N VAL A 154 -25.78 -41.23 -18.77
CA VAL A 154 -26.11 -42.62 -19.06
C VAL A 154 -27.51 -42.71 -19.68
N TRP A 155 -28.49 -41.95 -19.16
CA TRP A 155 -29.84 -41.88 -19.73
C TRP A 155 -29.87 -41.37 -21.17
N ALA A 156 -29.17 -40.27 -21.47
CA ALA A 156 -29.12 -39.69 -22.80
C ALA A 156 -28.43 -40.63 -23.80
N LEU A 157 -27.34 -41.28 -23.41
CA LEU A 157 -26.64 -42.27 -24.22
C LEU A 157 -27.54 -43.50 -24.49
N THR A 158 -28.30 -43.92 -23.48
CA THR A 158 -29.26 -45.03 -23.58
C THR A 158 -30.39 -44.71 -24.55
N LEU A 159 -30.98 -43.52 -24.45
CA LEU A 159 -32.01 -43.06 -25.37
C LEU A 159 -31.48 -42.95 -26.79
N LEU A 160 -30.27 -42.41 -26.97
CA LEU A 160 -29.61 -42.35 -28.28
C LEU A 160 -29.42 -43.74 -28.89
N LEU A 161 -28.88 -44.70 -28.13
CA LEU A 161 -28.72 -46.08 -28.57
C LEU A 161 -30.06 -46.77 -28.86
N PHE A 162 -31.10 -46.47 -28.08
CA PHE A 162 -32.47 -46.94 -28.33
C PHE A 162 -32.98 -46.44 -29.69
N PHE A 163 -32.87 -45.14 -29.97
CA PHE A 163 -33.29 -44.56 -31.25
C PHE A 163 -32.48 -45.10 -32.44
N LEU A 164 -31.19 -45.41 -32.25
CA LEU A 164 -30.32 -45.96 -33.30
C LEU A 164 -30.55 -47.46 -33.57
N THR A 165 -30.92 -48.25 -32.56
CA THR A 165 -30.96 -49.73 -32.67
C THR A 165 -32.36 -50.32 -32.68
N GLY A 166 -33.40 -49.55 -32.33
CA GLY A 166 -34.80 -50.01 -32.34
C GLY A 166 -35.13 -51.12 -31.32
N THR A 167 -34.22 -51.40 -30.38
CA THR A 167 -34.37 -52.46 -29.36
C THR A 167 -35.25 -52.00 -28.19
N SER A 168 -35.97 -52.90 -27.49
CA SER A 168 -36.80 -52.52 -26.33
C SER A 168 -35.96 -52.02 -25.13
N LEU A 169 -36.40 -50.93 -24.48
CA LEU A 169 -35.75 -50.16 -23.39
C LEU A 169 -35.34 -50.91 -22.08
N ASN A 170 -35.31 -52.24 -22.07
CA ASN A 170 -35.66 -53.00 -20.87
C ASN A 170 -34.53 -53.27 -19.82
N PRO A 171 -33.21 -53.08 -20.07
CA PRO A 171 -32.22 -53.17 -18.98
C PRO A 171 -31.52 -51.84 -18.65
N VAL A 172 -31.26 -50.99 -19.64
CA VAL A 172 -30.42 -49.79 -19.46
C VAL A 172 -31.22 -48.61 -18.87
N ALA A 173 -32.53 -48.53 -19.13
CA ALA A 173 -33.41 -47.55 -18.47
C ALA A 173 -33.50 -47.78 -16.94
N HIS A 174 -33.44 -49.04 -16.48
CA HIS A 174 -33.39 -49.37 -15.06
C HIS A 174 -32.08 -48.93 -14.41
N LEU A 175 -30.96 -48.96 -15.13
CA LEU A 175 -29.67 -48.48 -14.61
C LEU A 175 -29.67 -46.97 -14.35
N GLY A 176 -30.31 -46.20 -15.24
CA GLY A 176 -30.48 -44.77 -15.05
C GLY A 176 -31.35 -44.42 -13.84
N GLY A 177 -32.50 -45.10 -13.70
CA GLY A 177 -33.38 -44.94 -12.52
C GLY A 177 -32.71 -45.38 -11.21
N LEU A 178 -31.96 -46.48 -11.24
CA LEU A 178 -31.15 -46.95 -10.10
C LEU A 178 -30.08 -45.91 -9.72
N GLY A 179 -29.42 -45.29 -10.71
CA GLY A 179 -28.46 -44.22 -10.49
C GLY A 179 -29.06 -43.00 -9.79
N LEU A 180 -30.28 -42.57 -10.17
CA LEU A 180 -30.99 -41.49 -9.48
C LEU A 180 -31.36 -41.86 -8.04
N LEU A 181 -31.80 -43.11 -7.80
CA LEU A 181 -32.13 -43.59 -6.46
C LEU A 181 -30.90 -43.67 -5.56
N ILE A 182 -29.78 -44.21 -6.06
CA ILE A 182 -28.51 -44.30 -5.35
C ILE A 182 -27.99 -42.89 -5.07
N GLY A 183 -27.94 -42.03 -6.09
CA GLY A 183 -27.51 -40.64 -5.96
C GLY A 183 -28.35 -39.85 -4.95
N GLY A 184 -29.68 -39.97 -5.01
CA GLY A 184 -30.59 -39.34 -4.06
C GLY A 184 -30.44 -39.86 -2.63
N THR A 185 -30.22 -41.15 -2.45
CA THR A 185 -29.98 -41.76 -1.13
C THR A 185 -28.64 -41.32 -0.54
N LEU A 186 -27.58 -41.26 -1.35
CA LEU A 186 -26.27 -40.75 -0.94
C LEU A 186 -26.35 -39.27 -0.58
N TRP A 187 -27.09 -38.47 -1.35
CA TRP A 187 -27.29 -37.05 -1.06
C TRP A 187 -28.06 -36.83 0.24
N PHE A 188 -29.13 -37.60 0.47
CA PHE A 188 -29.91 -37.52 1.71
C PHE A 188 -29.10 -37.96 2.93
N THR A 189 -28.33 -39.05 2.80
CA THR A 189 -27.46 -39.53 3.89
C THR A 189 -26.32 -38.56 4.19
N ALA A 190 -25.72 -37.95 3.16
CA ALA A 190 -24.76 -36.85 3.33
C ALA A 190 -25.38 -35.70 4.14
N ARG A 191 -26.56 -35.23 3.75
CA ARG A 191 -27.25 -34.13 4.46
C ARG A 191 -27.59 -34.47 5.91
N ARG A 192 -27.90 -35.74 6.22
CA ARG A 192 -28.14 -36.22 7.59
C ARG A 192 -26.87 -36.32 8.43
N LEU A 193 -25.72 -36.54 7.79
CA LEU A 193 -24.41 -36.62 8.43
C LEU A 193 -23.72 -35.25 8.52
N ALA A 194 -24.22 -34.23 7.81
CA ALA A 194 -23.78 -32.86 7.97
C ALA A 194 -23.96 -32.42 9.43
N ASP A 195 -22.93 -31.78 9.97
CA ASP A 195 -22.87 -31.32 11.35
C ASP A 195 -23.12 -29.81 11.38
N PRO A 196 -24.37 -29.34 11.54
CA PRO A 196 -24.69 -27.92 11.49
C PRO A 196 -23.99 -27.14 12.61
N GLU A 197 -23.79 -27.76 13.78
CA GLU A 197 -23.08 -27.14 14.90
C GLU A 197 -21.59 -26.93 14.58
N TRP A 198 -20.99 -27.84 13.79
CA TRP A 198 -19.64 -27.62 13.29
C TRP A 198 -19.58 -26.42 12.35
N HIS A 199 -20.53 -26.27 11.42
CA HIS A 199 -20.56 -25.10 10.52
C HIS A 199 -20.67 -23.79 11.29
N THR A 200 -21.56 -23.71 12.28
CA THR A 200 -21.71 -22.52 13.14
C THR A 200 -20.44 -22.22 13.93
N ARG A 201 -19.79 -23.24 14.51
CA ARG A 201 -18.52 -23.04 15.24
C ARG A 201 -17.38 -22.64 14.31
N ASN A 202 -17.33 -23.20 13.10
CA ASN A 202 -16.33 -22.88 12.10
C ASN A 202 -16.48 -21.42 11.60
N GLU A 203 -17.71 -20.98 11.37
CA GLU A 203 -18.02 -19.58 11.04
C GLU A 203 -17.63 -18.64 12.18
N ALA A 204 -18.00 -18.98 13.43
CA ALA A 204 -17.60 -18.20 14.60
C ALA A 204 -16.08 -18.13 14.77
N ALA A 205 -15.35 -19.22 14.50
CA ALA A 205 -13.89 -19.23 14.52
C ALA A 205 -13.29 -18.35 13.41
N GLY A 206 -13.89 -18.34 12.22
CA GLY A 206 -13.50 -17.45 11.12
C GLY A 206 -13.69 -15.97 11.47
N LEU A 207 -14.83 -15.62 12.05
CA LEU A 207 -15.12 -14.27 12.53
C LEU A 207 -14.16 -13.85 13.65
N ALA A 208 -13.92 -14.71 14.64
CA ALA A 208 -12.98 -14.41 15.72
C ALA A 208 -11.55 -14.20 15.21
N ALA A 209 -11.12 -14.97 14.21
CA ALA A 209 -9.82 -14.77 13.56
C ALA A 209 -9.77 -13.42 12.81
N ALA A 210 -10.82 -13.08 12.07
CA ALA A 210 -10.93 -11.79 11.40
C ALA A 210 -10.91 -10.61 12.39
N ASP A 211 -11.69 -10.68 13.46
CA ASP A 211 -11.75 -9.67 14.51
C ASP A 211 -10.38 -9.46 15.17
N ARG A 212 -9.65 -10.54 15.45
CA ARG A 212 -8.28 -10.47 15.97
C ARG A 212 -7.33 -9.75 15.00
N ARG A 213 -7.41 -10.03 13.70
CA ARG A 213 -6.59 -9.34 12.69
C ARG A 213 -6.93 -7.86 12.63
N VAL A 214 -8.22 -7.50 12.67
CA VAL A 214 -8.68 -6.10 12.71
C VAL A 214 -8.21 -5.39 13.99
N GLU A 215 -8.27 -6.05 15.14
CA GLU A 215 -7.84 -5.48 16.41
C GLU A 215 -6.34 -5.16 16.43
N LEU A 216 -5.51 -6.06 15.87
CA LEU A 216 -4.05 -5.94 15.89
C LEU A 216 -3.49 -5.11 14.73
N LEU A 217 -4.11 -5.16 13.55
CA LEU A 217 -3.62 -4.53 12.32
C LEU A 217 -4.45 -3.34 11.84
N GLY A 218 -5.62 -3.11 12.45
CA GLY A 218 -6.59 -2.06 12.07
C GLY A 218 -7.54 -2.45 10.93
N PHE A 219 -7.22 -3.52 10.18
CA PHE A 219 -8.09 -4.13 9.17
C PHE A 219 -7.65 -5.58 8.91
N ASP A 220 -8.48 -6.34 8.19
CA ASP A 220 -8.17 -7.71 7.80
C ASP A 220 -7.54 -7.76 6.39
N PRO A 221 -6.24 -8.05 6.26
CA PRO A 221 -5.58 -8.08 4.96
C PRO A 221 -5.82 -9.39 4.18
N LEU A 222 -6.42 -10.42 4.79
CA LEU A 222 -6.86 -11.60 4.04
C LEU A 222 -8.18 -11.33 3.32
N ALA A 223 -9.09 -10.59 3.97
CA ALA A 223 -10.35 -10.17 3.37
C ALA A 223 -10.17 -9.04 2.33
N ASP A 224 -9.22 -8.14 2.54
CA ASP A 224 -8.91 -7.04 1.62
C ASP A 224 -7.40 -6.96 1.33
N PRO A 225 -6.89 -7.81 0.41
CA PRO A 225 -5.46 -7.89 0.12
C PRO A 225 -4.91 -6.66 -0.60
N THR A 226 -5.79 -5.86 -1.21
CA THR A 226 -5.41 -4.62 -1.92
C THR A 226 -5.29 -3.42 -1.02
N ARG A 227 -5.85 -3.47 0.19
CA ARG A 227 -5.83 -2.37 1.12
C ARG A 227 -4.46 -2.22 1.78
N LEU A 228 -3.91 -1.03 1.65
CA LEU A 228 -2.66 -0.64 2.28
C LEU A 228 -2.92 0.02 3.64
N PRO A 229 -1.95 -0.04 4.58
CA PRO A 229 -1.99 0.78 5.78
C PRO A 229 -2.06 2.26 5.39
N ARG A 230 -2.73 3.05 6.23
CA ARG A 230 -2.81 4.50 6.01
C ARG A 230 -1.39 5.11 5.95
N PRO A 231 -1.14 6.16 5.15
CA PRO A 231 0.13 6.91 5.12
C PRO A 231 0.56 7.49 6.46
N TRP A 232 1.84 7.79 6.66
CA TRP A 232 2.37 8.31 7.93
C TRP A 232 1.86 9.72 8.28
N ALA A 233 1.56 10.53 7.26
CA ALA A 233 1.19 11.94 7.41
C ALA A 233 -0.28 12.12 7.79
N GLU A 234 -0.58 13.20 8.54
CA GLU A 234 -1.96 13.64 8.80
C GLU A 234 -2.68 14.02 7.49
N ASP A 235 -2.02 14.84 6.66
CA ASP A 235 -2.46 15.20 5.32
C ASP A 235 -1.88 14.24 4.29
N THR A 236 -2.73 13.37 3.76
CA THR A 236 -2.36 12.33 2.80
C THR A 236 -2.19 12.85 1.37
N PHE A 237 -2.55 14.10 1.08
CA PHE A 237 -2.53 14.65 -0.27
C PHE A 237 -1.31 15.52 -0.55
N VAL A 238 -0.45 15.81 0.43
CA VAL A 238 0.73 16.68 0.24
C VAL A 238 1.61 16.18 -0.89
N LYS A 239 1.97 14.88 -0.89
CA LYS A 239 2.80 14.28 -1.94
C LYS A 239 2.17 14.44 -3.32
N LYS A 240 0.90 14.05 -3.46
CA LYS A 240 0.19 14.13 -4.73
C LYS A 240 0.10 15.58 -5.23
N ARG A 241 -0.20 16.54 -4.35
CA ARG A 241 -0.23 17.97 -4.70
C ARG A 241 1.13 18.47 -5.16
N LEU A 242 2.20 18.05 -4.50
CA LEU A 242 3.57 18.43 -4.82
C LEU A 242 4.04 17.84 -6.16
N GLU A 243 3.78 16.55 -6.38
CA GLU A 243 4.08 15.86 -7.64
C GLU A 243 3.28 16.44 -8.81
N GLN A 244 2.00 16.75 -8.59
CA GLN A 244 1.15 17.40 -9.56
C GLN A 244 1.70 18.80 -9.88
N PHE A 245 2.04 19.61 -8.87
CA PHE A 245 2.61 20.94 -9.08
C PHE A 245 3.93 20.89 -9.89
N LEU A 246 4.82 19.95 -9.56
CA LEU A 246 6.07 19.76 -10.30
C LEU A 246 5.83 19.32 -11.76
N THR A 247 4.75 18.60 -12.01
CA THR A 247 4.36 18.17 -13.37
C THR A 247 3.73 19.31 -14.15
N ASP A 248 2.83 20.04 -13.52
CA ASP A 248 2.08 21.15 -14.12
C ASP A 248 2.93 22.40 -14.31
N ALA A 249 4.07 22.52 -13.62
CA ALA A 249 5.01 23.62 -13.81
C ALA A 249 5.46 23.78 -15.27
N TYR A 250 5.53 22.67 -16.01
CA TYR A 250 5.90 22.66 -17.42
C TYR A 250 4.86 23.35 -18.33
N THR A 251 3.59 23.36 -17.92
CA THR A 251 2.50 23.97 -18.69
C THR A 251 2.07 25.33 -18.15
N ASN A 252 2.19 25.54 -16.85
CA ASN A 252 1.59 26.68 -16.15
C ASN A 252 2.60 27.81 -15.87
N PHE A 253 3.91 27.55 -15.96
CA PHE A 253 4.97 28.55 -15.75
C PHE A 253 4.80 29.32 -14.42
N PRO A 254 4.81 28.62 -13.27
CA PRO A 254 4.37 29.18 -12.01
C PRO A 254 5.19 30.40 -11.59
N ILE A 255 4.51 31.42 -11.07
CA ILE A 255 5.19 32.59 -10.52
C ILE A 255 5.61 32.34 -9.06
N PRO A 256 6.55 33.12 -8.50
CA PRO A 256 7.07 32.88 -7.15
C PRO A 256 6.02 32.87 -6.04
N GLY A 257 4.92 33.61 -6.21
CA GLY A 257 3.79 33.62 -5.26
C GLY A 257 2.94 32.35 -5.29
N GLU A 258 3.08 31.52 -6.31
CA GLU A 258 2.35 30.25 -6.47
C GLU A 258 3.14 29.04 -5.96
N LEU A 259 4.44 29.23 -5.63
CA LEU A 259 5.29 28.16 -5.12
C LEU A 259 4.82 27.71 -3.73
N LEU A 260 4.58 26.41 -3.58
CA LEU A 260 4.11 25.84 -2.32
C LEU A 260 5.19 25.93 -1.25
N ALA A 261 4.80 26.31 -0.03
CA ALA A 261 5.72 26.30 1.11
C ALA A 261 6.20 24.88 1.41
N LEU A 262 7.52 24.65 1.34
CA LEU A 262 8.12 23.34 1.57
C LEU A 262 8.28 23.08 3.06
N HIS A 263 7.48 22.18 3.59
CA HIS A 263 7.56 21.73 4.98
C HIS A 263 7.21 20.25 5.06
N LEU A 264 7.86 19.54 5.98
CA LEU A 264 7.48 18.17 6.29
C LEU A 264 6.04 18.16 6.83
N PRO A 265 5.16 17.28 6.30
CA PRO A 265 3.85 17.05 6.88
C PRO A 265 3.96 16.65 8.35
N ARG A 266 2.91 16.93 9.13
CA ARG A 266 2.84 16.44 10.51
C ARG A 266 2.63 14.92 10.49
N THR A 267 3.43 14.23 11.30
CA THR A 267 3.23 12.80 11.56
C THR A 267 1.90 12.62 12.29
N ARG A 268 1.09 11.65 11.84
CA ARG A 268 -0.19 11.32 12.49
C ARG A 268 0.03 10.81 13.91
N ASN A 269 -0.98 10.98 14.76
CA ASN A 269 -0.92 10.52 16.15
C ASN A 269 -0.59 9.01 16.26
N PRO A 270 0.55 8.62 16.87
CA PRO A 270 0.89 7.21 17.04
C PRO A 270 -0.02 6.49 18.04
N ALA A 271 -0.65 7.19 18.99
CA ALA A 271 -1.45 6.58 20.05
C ALA A 271 -2.72 5.87 19.55
N VAL A 272 -3.24 6.27 18.38
CA VAL A 272 -4.41 5.63 17.76
C VAL A 272 -4.04 4.42 16.88
N GLU A 273 -2.74 4.17 16.68
CA GLU A 273 -2.27 3.09 15.82
C GLU A 273 -2.42 1.73 16.51
N ARG A 274 -2.95 0.73 15.79
CA ARG A 274 -3.17 -0.63 16.32
C ARG A 274 -1.90 -1.47 16.25
N SER A 275 -1.20 -1.43 15.12
CA SER A 275 0.05 -2.16 14.89
C SER A 275 1.15 -1.63 15.81
N ALA A 276 1.82 -2.54 16.51
CA ALA A 276 2.88 -2.19 17.46
C ALA A 276 4.13 -1.64 16.75
N GLN A 277 4.51 -2.23 15.61
CA GLN A 277 5.64 -1.77 14.81
C GLN A 277 5.36 -0.41 14.19
N LEU A 278 4.16 -0.21 13.63
CA LEU A 278 3.76 1.10 13.12
C LEU A 278 3.75 2.16 14.21
N ARG A 279 3.21 1.85 15.39
CA ARG A 279 3.20 2.77 16.53
C ARG A 279 4.62 3.20 16.89
N ALA A 280 5.55 2.24 17.01
CA ALA A 280 6.95 2.53 17.33
C ALA A 280 7.64 3.37 16.24
N LEU A 281 7.38 3.07 14.97
CA LEU A 281 7.90 3.83 13.83
C LEU A 281 7.38 5.28 13.83
N LEU A 282 6.07 5.47 14.00
CA LEU A 282 5.45 6.79 14.02
C LEU A 282 5.95 7.64 15.20
N THR A 283 6.14 7.04 16.38
CA THR A 283 6.76 7.74 17.53
C THR A 283 8.18 8.23 17.20
N ARG A 284 8.97 7.43 16.47
CA ARG A 284 10.31 7.84 16.01
C ARG A 284 10.27 8.97 14.99
N PHE A 285 9.31 8.93 14.06
CA PHE A 285 9.09 10.02 13.11
C PHE A 285 8.69 11.32 13.83
N GLU A 286 7.78 11.24 14.79
CA GLU A 286 7.37 12.39 15.59
C GLU A 286 8.54 13.00 16.38
N ALA A 287 9.38 12.17 16.99
CA ALA A 287 10.58 12.61 17.70
C ALA A 287 11.59 13.29 16.76
N THR A 288 11.79 12.73 15.57
CA THR A 288 12.67 13.31 14.53
C THR A 288 12.13 14.67 14.08
N ASP A 289 10.83 14.76 13.81
CA ASP A 289 10.17 15.99 13.37
C ASP A 289 10.17 17.09 14.44
N ALA A 290 10.04 16.72 15.71
CA ALA A 290 10.16 17.65 16.83
C ALA A 290 11.57 18.23 16.92
N THR A 291 12.59 17.37 16.77
CA THR A 291 14.01 17.78 16.79
C THR A 291 14.34 18.72 15.64
N SER A 292 13.91 18.40 14.41
CA SER A 292 14.11 19.25 13.23
C SER A 292 13.45 20.62 13.38
N ARG A 293 12.25 20.69 13.98
CA ARG A 293 11.56 21.96 14.25
C ARG A 293 12.28 22.83 15.28
N LEU A 294 12.82 22.21 16.33
CA LEU A 294 13.62 22.92 17.34
C LEU A 294 14.90 23.51 16.74
N LEU A 295 15.61 22.73 15.93
CA LEU A 295 16.82 23.20 15.25
C LEU A 295 16.52 24.36 14.29
N ALA A 296 15.44 24.28 13.51
CA ALA A 296 15.03 25.37 12.63
C ALA A 296 14.69 26.67 13.38
N THR A 297 14.12 26.54 14.58
CA THR A 297 13.78 27.69 15.43
C THR A 297 15.04 28.35 16.02
N HIS A 298 15.99 27.55 16.50
CA HIS A 298 17.25 28.06 17.06
C HIS A 298 18.13 28.74 16.00
N SER A 299 18.20 28.19 14.79
CA SER A 299 18.95 28.80 13.68
C SER A 299 18.38 30.16 13.28
N ARG A 300 17.05 30.36 13.34
CA ARG A 300 16.42 31.67 13.11
C ARG A 300 16.72 32.67 14.22
N SER A 301 16.69 32.25 15.48
CA SER A 301 16.99 33.14 16.61
C SER A 301 18.46 33.55 16.66
N ALA A 302 19.39 32.66 16.28
CA ALA A 302 20.82 32.98 16.23
C ALA A 302 21.17 34.01 15.13
N LEU A 303 20.43 34.02 14.02
CA LEU A 303 20.55 35.02 12.96
C LEU A 303 19.88 36.36 13.30
N ALA A 304 19.03 36.41 14.33
CA ALA A 304 18.37 37.62 14.82
C ALA A 304 19.11 38.27 16.00
N SER A 305 20.35 37.87 16.30
CA SER A 305 21.17 38.51 17.33
C SER A 305 21.60 39.92 16.85
N PRO A 306 21.32 41.00 17.60
CA PRO A 306 21.62 42.36 17.20
C PRO A 306 23.12 42.62 17.32
N ALA A 307 23.85 42.36 16.24
CA ALA A 307 25.21 42.84 16.07
C ALA A 307 25.20 44.28 15.52
N ASP A 308 24.65 45.25 16.26
CA ASP A 308 24.96 46.67 16.04
C ASP A 308 24.54 47.58 17.22
N GLU A 309 25.22 47.43 18.37
CA GLU A 309 25.43 48.58 19.27
C GLU A 309 26.92 48.88 19.27
N ARG A 310 27.40 49.56 18.23
CA ARG A 310 28.67 50.28 18.31
C ARG A 310 28.44 51.55 19.15
N PRO A 311 29.20 51.76 20.22
CA PRO A 311 29.13 53.02 20.95
C PRO A 311 29.57 54.16 20.03
N VAL A 312 28.70 55.15 19.87
CA VAL A 312 28.99 56.41 19.17
C VAL A 312 30.16 57.09 19.90
N PRO A 313 31.27 57.43 19.21
CA PRO A 313 32.34 58.16 19.83
C PRO A 313 31.89 59.60 20.07
N ASN A 314 31.86 60.00 21.34
CA ASN A 314 31.74 61.40 21.73
C ASN A 314 32.98 62.15 21.20
N THR A 315 32.78 62.98 20.19
CA THR A 315 33.75 64.01 19.80
C THR A 315 33.56 65.27 20.65
N PRO A 316 34.65 66.03 20.87
CA PRO A 316 34.81 67.01 21.96
C PRO A 316 33.97 68.28 21.83
#